data_AF-A0A6N7PY25-F1
#
_entry.id   AF-A0A6N7PY25-F1
#
_cell.length_a   1.000
_cell.length_b   1.000
_cell.length_c   1.000
_cell.angle_alpha   90.00
_cell.angle_beta   90.00
_cell.angle_gamma   90.00
#
_symmetry.space_group_name_H-M   'P 1'
#
loop_
_entity.id
_entity.type
_entity.pdbx_description
1 polymer ?
#
loop_
_entity_poly.entity_id
_entity_poly.type
_entity_poly.pdbx_seq_one_letter_code
_entity_poly.pdbx_strand_id
1 'polypeptide(L)'
;MDNPREDTPTEQFRPRGAFTCSAVRADPETQGMEGAFAAVHVELKAKHRMQEDLEETVQEHEAVISGCDRILDRLVRSFELRLLDLCGKNRDDARYRRYFLNGLRAVTEANAREVEPKRVRDIVKALDEDQHKPGFEPLYAEYFAKLLGAVEAVEMADAACTKVEEDLAFLKEKTIPEVKRRWIEERIKLHAELTKRFPNDPARVESYFSRFAKPRKKKGGEEK
;
A
#
# COMPACT_ATOMS: atom_id res chain seq x y z
N MET A 1 13.39 -18.16 -29.47
CA MET A 1 13.41 -17.51 -28.14
C MET A 1 12.01 -17.45 -27.51
N ASP A 2 11.86 -18.05 -26.33
CA ASP A 2 10.64 -17.91 -25.51
C ASP A 2 10.62 -16.53 -24.85
N ASN A 3 9.57 -15.76 -25.10
CA ASN A 3 9.32 -14.46 -24.47
C ASN A 3 8.38 -14.61 -23.25
N PRO A 4 8.52 -13.74 -22.23
CA PRO A 4 7.52 -13.66 -21.18
C PRO A 4 6.18 -13.27 -21.78
N ARG A 5 5.13 -13.93 -21.30
CA ARG A 5 3.72 -13.60 -21.55
C ARG A 5 3.22 -12.59 -20.53
N GLU A 6 2.05 -12.00 -20.77
CA GLU A 6 1.40 -11.06 -19.85
C GLU A 6 1.22 -11.63 -18.43
N ASP A 7 0.98 -12.93 -18.31
CA ASP A 7 0.80 -13.65 -17.05
C ASP A 7 2.12 -14.10 -16.38
N THR A 8 3.28 -13.72 -16.94
CA THR A 8 4.57 -14.12 -16.38
C THR A 8 4.77 -13.48 -15.01
N PRO A 9 5.00 -14.28 -13.95
CA PRO A 9 5.28 -13.75 -12.62
C PRO A 9 6.45 -12.77 -12.63
N THR A 10 6.35 -11.73 -11.80
CA THR A 10 7.41 -10.72 -11.68
C THR A 10 8.77 -11.31 -11.28
N GLU A 11 8.75 -12.29 -10.39
CA GLU A 11 9.93 -13.00 -9.86
C GLU A 11 10.78 -13.65 -10.95
N GLN A 12 10.16 -13.94 -12.09
CA GLN A 12 10.76 -14.63 -13.21
C GLN A 12 11.61 -13.72 -14.11
N PHE A 13 11.50 -12.38 -14.00
CA PHE A 13 12.26 -11.42 -14.79
C PHE A 13 13.67 -11.18 -14.23
N ARG A 14 13.80 -11.07 -12.90
CA ARG A 14 15.07 -10.81 -12.20
C ARG A 14 16.17 -11.85 -12.56
N PRO A 15 15.98 -13.16 -12.33
CA PRO A 15 17.03 -14.16 -12.59
C PRO A 15 17.33 -14.33 -14.09
N ARG A 16 16.34 -14.17 -14.97
CA ARG A 16 16.54 -14.34 -16.42
C ARG A 16 17.26 -13.18 -17.07
N GLY A 17 16.99 -11.96 -16.60
CA GLY A 17 17.77 -10.81 -17.01
C GLY A 17 19.21 -10.92 -16.57
N ALA A 18 19.45 -11.32 -15.31
CA ALA A 18 20.80 -11.54 -14.80
C ALA A 18 21.56 -12.61 -15.59
N PHE A 19 20.91 -13.75 -15.90
CA PHE A 19 21.48 -14.77 -16.76
C PHE A 19 21.86 -14.22 -18.14
N THR A 20 20.93 -13.51 -18.79
CA THR A 20 21.15 -12.99 -20.15
C THR A 20 22.30 -11.98 -20.19
N CYS A 21 22.33 -11.02 -19.27
CA CYS A 21 23.42 -10.06 -19.17
C CYS A 21 24.77 -10.76 -18.89
N SER A 22 24.78 -11.76 -18.03
CA SER A 22 26.02 -12.47 -17.67
C SER A 22 26.54 -13.33 -18.82
N ALA A 23 25.65 -14.04 -19.51
CA ALA A 23 26.01 -14.89 -20.65
C ALA A 23 26.59 -14.07 -21.80
N VAL A 24 25.97 -12.94 -22.16
CA VAL A 24 26.46 -12.04 -23.23
C VAL A 24 27.79 -11.39 -22.86
N ARG A 25 27.97 -11.02 -21.57
CA ARG A 25 29.21 -10.41 -21.09
C ARG A 25 30.37 -11.39 -20.98
N ALA A 26 30.08 -12.67 -20.73
CA ALA A 26 31.09 -13.71 -20.57
C ALA A 26 31.71 -14.15 -21.90
N ASP A 27 31.02 -13.93 -23.03
CA ASP A 27 31.53 -14.24 -24.36
C ASP A 27 32.28 -13.03 -24.96
N PRO A 28 33.59 -13.15 -25.26
CA PRO A 28 34.39 -12.07 -25.85
C PRO A 28 33.84 -11.53 -27.17
N GLU A 29 33.07 -12.31 -27.94
CA GLU A 29 32.53 -11.90 -29.24
C GLU A 29 31.24 -11.07 -29.13
N THR A 30 30.60 -11.06 -27.96
CA THR A 30 29.33 -10.37 -27.69
C THR A 30 29.39 -9.39 -26.52
N GLN A 31 30.50 -9.35 -25.80
CA GLN A 31 30.70 -8.46 -24.67
C GLN A 31 30.39 -7.00 -25.04
N GLY A 32 29.51 -6.35 -24.27
CA GLY A 32 29.10 -4.96 -24.48
C GLY A 32 27.82 -4.81 -25.29
N MET A 33 27.36 -5.84 -26.00
CA MET A 33 26.07 -5.81 -26.69
C MET A 33 24.89 -5.75 -25.71
N GLU A 34 25.06 -6.18 -24.46
CA GLU A 34 23.99 -6.21 -23.47
C GLU A 34 23.62 -4.83 -22.90
N GLY A 35 24.34 -3.76 -23.24
CA GLY A 35 24.28 -2.46 -22.54
C GLY A 35 22.86 -1.90 -22.34
N ALA A 36 22.06 -1.81 -23.41
CA ALA A 36 20.69 -1.29 -23.33
C ALA A 36 19.76 -2.20 -22.50
N PHE A 37 19.87 -3.52 -22.70
CA PHE A 37 19.12 -4.50 -21.92
C PHE A 37 19.52 -4.50 -20.44
N ALA A 38 20.81 -4.36 -20.14
CA ALA A 38 21.33 -4.26 -18.79
C ALA A 38 20.81 -3.00 -18.07
N ALA A 39 20.73 -1.86 -18.78
CA ALA A 39 20.20 -0.63 -18.23
C ALA A 39 18.72 -0.79 -17.80
N VAL A 40 17.85 -1.29 -18.68
CA VAL A 40 16.43 -1.51 -18.34
C VAL A 40 16.25 -2.63 -17.30
N HIS A 41 17.14 -3.62 -17.26
CA HIS A 41 17.13 -4.65 -16.23
C HIS A 41 17.47 -4.09 -14.84
N VAL A 42 18.45 -3.20 -14.74
CA VAL A 42 18.77 -2.50 -13.49
C VAL A 42 17.61 -1.61 -13.05
N GLU A 43 16.97 -0.89 -13.98
CA GLU A 43 15.79 -0.08 -13.69
C GLU A 43 14.64 -0.93 -13.14
N LEU A 44 14.33 -2.07 -13.76
CA LEU A 44 13.27 -2.98 -13.27
C LEU A 44 13.58 -3.49 -11.85
N LYS A 45 14.84 -3.82 -11.55
CA LYS A 45 15.26 -4.21 -10.20
C LYS A 45 15.05 -3.09 -9.19
N ALA A 46 15.40 -1.86 -9.55
CA ALA A 46 15.21 -0.70 -8.69
C ALA A 46 13.72 -0.45 -8.42
N LYS A 47 12.85 -0.55 -9.43
CA LYS A 47 11.39 -0.40 -9.24
C LYS A 47 10.79 -1.46 -8.34
N HIS A 48 11.26 -2.71 -8.40
CA HIS A 48 10.79 -3.73 -7.47
C HIS A 48 11.27 -3.51 -6.03
N ARG A 49 12.47 -2.97 -5.82
CA ARG A 49 12.93 -2.59 -4.47
C ARG A 49 12.09 -1.44 -3.92
N MET A 50 11.85 -0.41 -4.75
CA MET A 50 10.96 0.69 -4.39
C MET A 50 9.55 0.21 -4.03
N GLN A 51 9.06 -0.85 -4.67
CA GLN A 51 7.78 -1.46 -4.30
C GLN A 51 7.85 -2.10 -2.91
N GLU A 52 8.89 -2.88 -2.62
CA GLU A 52 9.13 -3.49 -1.31
C GLU A 52 9.23 -2.40 -0.21
N ASP A 53 9.99 -1.33 -0.46
CA ASP A 53 10.17 -0.20 0.47
C ASP A 53 8.85 0.56 0.74
N LEU A 54 8.03 0.80 -0.30
CA LEU A 54 6.73 1.46 -0.16
C LEU A 54 5.72 0.56 0.56
N GLU A 55 5.73 -0.76 0.33
CA GLU A 55 4.90 -1.72 1.06
C GLU A 55 5.24 -1.72 2.56
N GLU A 56 6.52 -1.67 2.92
CA GLU A 56 6.97 -1.50 4.31
C GLU A 56 6.48 -0.17 4.90
N THR A 57 6.61 0.91 4.14
CA THR A 57 6.18 2.25 4.58
C THR A 57 4.66 2.33 4.83
N VAL A 58 3.85 1.64 4.01
CA VAL A 58 2.40 1.51 4.25
C VAL A 58 2.15 0.82 5.59
N GLN A 59 2.85 -0.29 5.88
CA GLN A 59 2.69 -1.00 7.15
C GLN A 59 3.08 -0.14 8.36
N GLU A 60 4.14 0.67 8.23
CA GLU A 60 4.52 1.63 9.27
C GLU A 60 3.41 2.66 9.53
N HIS A 61 2.81 3.22 8.47
CA HIS A 61 1.71 4.17 8.60
C HIS A 61 0.43 3.54 9.16
N GLU A 62 0.09 2.30 8.77
CA GLU A 62 -1.02 1.55 9.37
C GLU A 62 -0.82 1.36 10.88
N ALA A 63 0.41 1.09 11.32
CA ALA A 63 0.74 0.99 12.74
C ALA A 63 0.57 2.33 13.48
N VAL A 64 0.95 3.45 12.85
CA VAL A 64 0.72 4.80 13.40
C VAL A 64 -0.77 5.08 13.53
N ILE A 65 -1.56 4.81 12.49
CA ILE A 65 -3.02 4.98 12.52
C ILE A 65 -3.63 4.17 13.67
N SER A 66 -3.26 2.89 13.80
CA SER A 66 -3.74 2.04 14.90
C SER A 66 -3.35 2.57 16.28
N GLY A 67 -2.16 3.17 16.41
CA GLY A 67 -1.73 3.84 17.62
C GLY A 67 -2.58 5.07 17.97
N CYS A 68 -2.85 5.93 16.98
CA CYS A 68 -3.68 7.13 17.11
C CYS A 68 -5.14 6.78 17.41
N ASP A 69 -5.71 5.82 16.69
CA ASP A 69 -7.05 5.25 16.90
C ASP A 69 -7.22 4.82 18.36
N ARG A 70 -6.32 3.98 18.89
CA ARG A 70 -6.39 3.53 20.29
C ARG A 70 -6.40 4.69 21.31
N ILE A 71 -5.70 5.78 21.01
CA ILE A 71 -5.69 6.98 21.87
C ILE A 71 -7.04 7.69 21.78
N LEU A 72 -7.56 7.89 20.58
CA LEU A 72 -8.87 8.47 20.32
C LEU A 72 -9.96 7.67 21.05
N ASP A 73 -9.93 6.35 20.90
CA ASP A 73 -10.83 5.38 21.51
C ASP A 73 -10.87 5.52 23.04
N ARG A 74 -9.69 5.63 23.66
CA ARG A 74 -9.55 5.82 25.11
C ARG A 74 -10.12 7.16 25.55
N LEU A 75 -9.91 8.22 24.79
CA LEU A 75 -10.43 9.54 25.09
C LEU A 75 -11.96 9.58 24.97
N VAL A 76 -12.53 8.98 23.92
CA VAL A 76 -13.98 8.86 23.71
C VAL A 76 -14.63 8.09 24.86
N ARG A 77 -14.02 6.97 25.30
CA ARG A 77 -14.51 6.21 26.46
C ARG A 77 -14.43 7.02 27.76
N SER A 78 -13.36 7.78 27.97
CA SER A 78 -13.21 8.62 29.16
C SER A 78 -14.22 9.77 29.17
N PHE A 79 -14.47 10.37 28.00
CA PHE A 79 -15.51 11.36 27.80
C PHE A 79 -16.91 10.78 28.08
N GLU A 80 -17.22 9.57 27.59
CA GLU A 80 -18.50 8.89 27.86
C GLU A 80 -18.75 8.69 29.36
N LEU A 81 -17.74 8.27 30.11
CA LEU A 81 -17.86 8.08 31.56
C LEU A 81 -18.20 9.40 32.28
N ARG A 82 -17.53 10.50 31.91
CA ARG A 82 -17.82 11.82 32.48
C ARG A 82 -19.19 12.35 32.09
N LEU A 83 -19.61 12.08 30.86
CA LEU A 83 -20.95 12.45 30.39
C LEU A 83 -22.03 11.66 31.14
N LEU A 84 -21.79 10.38 31.43
CA LEU A 84 -22.70 9.56 32.23
C LEU A 84 -22.86 10.09 33.66
N ASP A 85 -21.79 10.59 34.29
CA ASP A 85 -21.90 11.21 35.61
C ASP A 85 -22.86 12.41 35.59
N LEU A 86 -22.80 13.25 34.54
CA LEU A 86 -23.72 14.37 34.33
C LEU A 86 -25.17 13.92 34.07
N CYS A 87 -25.34 12.75 33.44
CA CYS A 87 -26.62 12.15 33.09
C CYS A 87 -27.19 11.22 34.18
N GLY A 88 -26.61 11.19 35.38
CA GLY A 88 -27.07 10.28 36.45
C GLY A 88 -26.97 8.80 36.05
N LYS A 89 -25.97 8.45 35.22
CA LYS A 89 -25.74 7.12 34.62
C LYS A 89 -26.86 6.64 33.71
N ASN A 90 -27.74 7.52 33.26
CA ASN A 90 -28.83 7.20 32.34
C ASN A 90 -28.41 7.38 30.87
N ARG A 91 -28.28 6.28 30.13
CA ARG A 91 -27.98 6.29 28.69
C ARG A 91 -29.16 6.73 27.81
N ASP A 92 -30.36 6.79 28.39
CA ASP A 92 -31.54 7.28 27.68
C ASP A 92 -31.75 8.79 27.85
N ASP A 93 -30.93 9.45 28.68
CA ASP A 93 -30.94 10.91 28.84
C ASP A 93 -30.65 11.59 27.49
N ALA A 94 -31.44 12.63 27.16
CA ALA A 94 -31.28 13.39 25.93
C ALA A 94 -29.86 13.98 25.78
N ARG A 95 -29.22 14.34 26.89
CA ARG A 95 -27.83 14.82 26.90
C ARG A 95 -26.85 13.73 26.49
N TYR A 96 -27.04 12.48 26.93
CA TYR A 96 -26.21 11.36 26.51
C TYR A 96 -26.41 11.02 25.02
N ARG A 97 -27.68 10.88 24.60
CA ARG A 97 -28.04 10.50 23.23
C ARG A 97 -27.62 11.52 22.17
N ARG A 98 -27.39 12.78 22.56
CA ARG A 98 -26.83 13.82 21.69
C ARG A 98 -25.44 13.46 21.16
N TYR A 99 -24.61 12.79 21.97
CA TYR A 99 -23.24 12.40 21.60
C TYR A 99 -23.17 10.95 21.12
N PHE A 100 -23.97 10.07 21.72
CA PHE A 100 -23.91 8.63 21.49
C PHE A 100 -25.28 8.06 21.09
N LEU A 101 -25.85 8.56 19.98
CA LEU A 101 -27.17 8.16 19.51
C LEU A 101 -27.31 6.64 19.33
N ASN A 102 -26.29 6.02 18.74
CA ASN A 102 -26.21 4.57 18.51
C ASN A 102 -25.30 3.87 19.53
N GLY A 103 -25.03 4.53 20.67
CA GLY A 103 -24.14 4.05 21.71
C GLY A 103 -22.65 4.24 21.42
N LEU A 104 -21.84 4.03 22.47
CA LEU A 104 -20.39 4.22 22.46
C LEU A 104 -19.68 3.36 21.41
N ARG A 105 -20.03 2.07 21.32
CA ARG A 105 -19.42 1.13 20.38
C ARG A 105 -19.59 1.53 18.92
N ALA A 106 -20.68 2.21 18.59
CA ALA A 106 -20.86 2.73 17.25
C ALA A 106 -19.74 3.72 16.90
N VAL A 107 -19.18 4.45 17.86
CA VAL A 107 -18.04 5.33 17.60
C VAL A 107 -16.74 4.52 17.61
N THR A 108 -16.46 3.81 18.72
CA THR A 108 -15.16 3.19 19.01
C THR A 108 -14.84 1.90 18.25
N GLU A 109 -15.83 1.29 17.59
CA GLU A 109 -15.64 0.09 16.77
C GLU A 109 -15.87 0.38 15.28
N ALA A 110 -16.00 1.67 14.91
CA ALA A 110 -16.14 2.07 13.52
C ALA A 110 -14.80 1.97 12.78
N ASN A 111 -14.84 2.14 11.46
CA ASN A 111 -13.62 2.23 10.67
C ASN A 111 -12.80 3.46 11.10
N ALA A 112 -11.59 3.20 11.60
CA ALA A 112 -10.65 4.18 12.15
C ALA A 112 -10.24 5.30 11.17
N ARG A 113 -10.27 5.03 9.85
CA ARG A 113 -9.86 5.99 8.82
C ARG A 113 -11.05 6.83 8.34
N GLU A 114 -12.18 6.18 8.06
CA GLU A 114 -13.27 6.82 7.32
C GLU A 114 -14.45 7.28 8.17
N VAL A 115 -14.77 6.55 9.25
CA VAL A 115 -16.06 6.67 9.94
C VAL A 115 -15.89 7.20 11.35
N GLU A 116 -14.97 6.63 12.14
CA GLU A 116 -14.72 7.09 13.51
C GLU A 116 -14.32 8.57 13.55
N PRO A 117 -13.35 9.07 12.74
CA PRO A 117 -12.94 10.47 12.82
C PRO A 117 -14.10 11.44 12.59
N LYS A 118 -14.99 11.13 11.63
CA LYS A 118 -16.20 11.93 11.36
C LYS A 118 -17.13 11.95 12.57
N ARG A 119 -17.37 10.79 13.20
CA ARG A 119 -18.21 10.70 14.41
C ARG A 119 -17.61 11.45 15.59
N VAL A 120 -16.28 11.42 15.76
CA VAL A 120 -15.63 12.19 16.81
C VAL A 120 -15.64 13.69 16.51
N ARG A 121 -15.49 14.11 15.24
CA ARG A 121 -15.70 15.50 14.82
C ARG A 121 -17.12 15.99 15.17
N ASP A 122 -18.15 15.15 14.98
CA ASP A 122 -19.51 15.46 15.38
C ASP A 122 -19.64 15.61 16.91
N ILE A 123 -18.98 14.74 17.69
CA ILE A 123 -18.91 14.86 19.17
C ILE A 123 -18.25 16.18 19.58
N VAL A 124 -17.09 16.51 18.98
CA VAL A 124 -16.33 17.73 19.28
C VAL A 124 -17.17 18.97 18.97
N LYS A 125 -17.87 18.97 17.83
CA LYS A 125 -18.80 20.04 17.45
C LYS A 125 -19.95 20.17 18.44
N ALA A 126 -20.60 19.07 18.80
CA ALA A 126 -21.69 19.09 19.78
C ALA A 126 -21.22 19.59 21.16
N LEU A 127 -19.99 19.25 21.55
CA LEU A 127 -19.38 19.69 22.81
C LEU A 127 -19.14 21.19 22.82
N ASP A 128 -18.71 21.77 21.70
CA ASP A 128 -18.54 23.22 21.53
C ASP A 128 -19.86 23.98 21.59
N GLU A 129 -20.91 23.46 20.95
CA GLU A 129 -22.27 24.01 21.05
C GLU A 129 -22.84 23.95 22.48
N ASP A 130 -22.39 22.96 23.27
CA ASP A 130 -22.90 22.71 24.62
C ASP A 130 -22.06 23.37 25.72
N GLN A 131 -20.96 24.05 25.38
CA GLN A 131 -19.97 24.53 26.36
C GLN A 131 -20.54 25.42 27.49
N HIS A 132 -21.61 26.17 27.20
CA HIS A 132 -22.28 27.06 28.16
C HIS A 132 -23.51 26.43 28.84
N LYS A 133 -23.83 25.16 28.54
CA LYS A 133 -24.94 24.45 29.18
C LYS A 133 -24.57 24.03 30.61
N PRO A 134 -25.54 23.96 31.53
CA PRO A 134 -25.27 23.58 32.92
C PRO A 134 -24.55 22.23 33.03
N GLY A 135 -23.40 22.23 33.71
CA GLY A 135 -22.58 21.04 33.93
C GLY A 135 -21.68 20.61 32.78
N PHE A 136 -21.73 21.26 31.61
CA PHE A 136 -20.87 20.94 30.46
C PHE A 136 -19.54 21.68 30.46
N GLU A 137 -19.41 22.80 31.16
CA GLU A 137 -18.16 23.58 31.24
C GLU A 137 -16.93 22.73 31.65
N PRO A 138 -17.00 21.86 32.69
CA PRO A 138 -15.87 21.00 33.04
C PRO A 138 -15.56 19.93 31.98
N LEU A 139 -16.60 19.41 31.30
CA LEU A 139 -16.42 18.45 30.20
C LEU A 139 -15.72 19.11 29.01
N TYR A 140 -16.17 20.31 28.64
CA TYR A 140 -15.57 21.08 27.55
C TYR A 140 -14.09 21.37 27.85
N ALA A 141 -13.80 21.94 29.02
CA ALA A 141 -12.45 22.30 29.44
C ALA A 141 -11.49 21.08 29.47
N GLU A 142 -11.98 19.90 29.83
CA GLU A 142 -11.15 18.70 29.92
C GLU A 142 -10.97 17.98 28.58
N TYR A 143 -12.01 17.88 27.75
CA TYR A 143 -12.04 16.96 26.60
C TYR A 143 -12.00 17.62 25.24
N PHE A 144 -12.45 18.87 25.07
CA PHE A 144 -12.58 19.48 23.75
C PHE A 144 -11.25 19.47 22.98
N ALA A 145 -10.20 20.06 23.56
CA ALA A 145 -8.88 20.11 22.93
C ALA A 145 -8.23 18.72 22.75
N LYS A 146 -8.49 17.80 23.70
CA LYS A 146 -7.92 16.44 23.63
C LYS A 146 -8.54 15.61 22.51
N LEU A 147 -9.87 15.62 22.40
CA LEU A 147 -10.59 14.92 21.34
C LEU A 147 -10.28 15.52 19.98
N LEU A 148 -10.26 16.87 19.89
CA LEU A 148 -9.89 17.58 18.66
C LEU A 148 -8.47 17.20 18.20
N GLY A 149 -7.48 17.29 19.09
CA GLY A 149 -6.10 16.94 18.74
C GLY A 149 -5.92 15.46 18.40
N ALA A 150 -6.64 14.57 19.07
CA ALA A 150 -6.57 13.14 18.79
C ALA A 150 -7.20 12.78 17.43
N VAL A 151 -8.34 13.36 17.08
CA VAL A 151 -8.95 13.12 15.76
C VAL A 151 -8.12 13.71 14.63
N GLU A 152 -7.52 14.89 14.85
CA GLU A 152 -6.58 15.49 13.90
C GLU A 152 -5.33 14.62 13.70
N ALA A 153 -4.82 13.99 14.76
CA ALA A 153 -3.69 13.07 14.65
C ALA A 153 -4.04 11.83 13.80
N VAL A 154 -5.26 11.27 13.94
CA VAL A 154 -5.72 10.17 13.10
C VAL A 154 -5.84 10.62 11.64
N GLU A 155 -6.48 11.75 11.37
CA GLU A 155 -6.65 12.29 10.02
C GLU A 155 -5.30 12.61 9.35
N MET A 156 -4.34 13.16 10.09
CA MET A 156 -2.99 13.41 9.59
C MET A 156 -2.24 12.11 9.26
N ALA A 157 -2.37 11.09 10.12
CA ALA A 157 -1.78 9.78 9.87
C ALA A 157 -2.41 9.09 8.65
N ASP A 158 -3.73 9.18 8.49
CA ASP A 158 -4.46 8.67 7.35
C ASP A 158 -4.05 9.37 6.04
N ALA A 159 -3.95 10.69 6.04
CA ALA A 159 -3.50 11.46 4.87
C ALA A 159 -2.07 11.08 4.46
N ALA A 160 -1.18 10.85 5.42
CA ALA A 160 0.18 10.38 5.15
C ALA A 160 0.18 8.97 4.55
N CYS A 161 -0.61 8.05 5.10
CA CYS A 161 -0.75 6.68 4.60
C CYS A 161 -1.31 6.65 3.17
N THR A 162 -2.39 7.41 2.93
CA THR A 162 -3.08 7.49 1.63
C THR A 162 -2.11 7.92 0.52
N LYS A 163 -1.24 8.89 0.79
CA LYS A 163 -0.23 9.34 -0.19
C LYS A 163 0.72 8.21 -0.59
N VAL A 164 1.18 7.41 0.37
CA VAL A 164 2.09 6.28 0.11
C VAL A 164 1.35 5.16 -0.62
N GLU A 165 0.09 4.90 -0.29
CA GLU A 165 -0.78 3.94 -1.00
C GLU A 165 -0.97 4.36 -2.47
N GLU A 166 -1.19 5.65 -2.74
CA GLU A 166 -1.28 6.19 -4.11
C GLU A 166 0.03 6.04 -4.89
N ASP A 167 1.17 6.36 -4.27
CA ASP A 167 2.49 6.17 -4.89
C ASP A 167 2.76 4.69 -5.20
N LEU A 168 2.40 3.79 -4.28
CA LEU A 168 2.51 2.34 -4.45
C LEU A 168 1.60 1.82 -5.57
N ALA A 169 0.35 2.29 -5.62
CA ALA A 169 -0.60 1.94 -6.68
C ALA A 169 -0.08 2.41 -8.05
N PHE A 170 0.38 3.65 -8.15
CA PHE A 170 0.96 4.18 -9.39
C PHE A 170 2.19 3.38 -9.83
N LEU A 171 3.07 2.99 -8.89
CA LEU A 171 4.22 2.15 -9.16
C LEU A 171 3.81 0.77 -9.72
N LYS A 172 2.83 0.13 -9.09
CA LYS A 172 2.33 -1.22 -9.46
C LYS A 172 1.58 -1.23 -10.79
N GLU A 173 0.73 -0.24 -11.03
CA GLU A 173 -0.21 -0.23 -12.16
C GLU A 173 0.35 0.45 -13.42
N LYS A 174 1.25 1.42 -13.27
CA LYS A 174 1.78 2.20 -14.39
C LYS A 174 3.26 1.90 -14.61
N THR A 175 4.08 2.17 -13.60
CA THR A 175 5.54 2.23 -13.78
C THR A 175 6.17 0.86 -14.00
N ILE A 176 5.88 -0.13 -13.13
CA ILE A 176 6.44 -1.48 -13.28
C ILE A 176 6.01 -2.15 -14.60
N PRO A 177 4.73 -2.12 -15.00
CA PRO A 177 4.29 -2.65 -16.30
C PRO A 177 5.00 -1.99 -17.49
N GLU A 178 5.18 -0.67 -17.46
CA GLU A 178 5.89 0.06 -18.50
C GLU A 178 7.36 -0.40 -18.62
N VAL A 179 8.06 -0.49 -17.49
CA VAL A 179 9.46 -0.94 -17.47
C VAL A 179 9.57 -2.40 -17.90
N LYS A 180 8.60 -3.27 -17.53
CA LYS A 180 8.54 -4.65 -18.03
C LYS A 180 8.39 -4.71 -19.54
N ARG A 181 7.53 -3.87 -20.14
CA ARG A 181 7.38 -3.79 -21.59
C ARG A 181 8.71 -3.41 -22.26
N ARG A 182 9.36 -2.35 -21.79
CA ARG A 182 10.69 -1.94 -22.29
C ARG A 182 11.74 -3.05 -22.11
N TRP A 183 11.69 -3.78 -20.99
CA TRP A 183 12.58 -4.92 -20.74
C TRP A 183 12.41 -6.01 -21.81
N ILE A 184 11.18 -6.30 -22.21
CA ILE A 184 10.88 -7.28 -23.27
C ILE A 184 11.37 -6.77 -24.63
N GLU A 185 11.12 -5.50 -24.94
CA GLU A 185 11.56 -4.88 -26.20
C GLU A 185 13.08 -4.93 -26.34
N GLU A 186 13.83 -4.53 -25.31
CA GLU A 186 15.30 -4.59 -25.32
C GLU A 186 15.82 -6.01 -25.37
N ARG A 187 15.12 -6.97 -24.75
CA ARG A 187 15.47 -8.40 -24.86
C ARG A 187 15.31 -8.91 -26.30
N ILE A 188 14.24 -8.51 -27.00
CA ILE A 188 14.00 -8.87 -28.39
C ILE A 188 15.05 -8.23 -29.31
N LYS A 189 15.39 -6.95 -29.08
CA LYS A 189 16.45 -6.26 -29.84
C LYS A 189 17.80 -6.97 -29.67
N LEU A 190 18.18 -7.29 -28.43
CA LEU A 190 19.41 -8.03 -28.14
C LEU A 190 19.43 -9.40 -28.83
N HIS A 191 18.31 -10.13 -28.83
CA HIS A 191 18.20 -11.40 -29.56
C HIS A 191 18.41 -11.21 -31.07
N ALA A 192 17.80 -10.18 -31.66
CA ALA A 192 17.97 -9.88 -33.08
C ALA A 192 19.41 -9.48 -33.44
N GLU A 193 20.09 -8.73 -32.58
CA GLU A 193 21.50 -8.36 -32.75
C GLU A 193 22.42 -9.58 -32.67
N LEU A 194 22.21 -10.47 -31.69
CA LEU A 194 22.95 -11.72 -31.57
C LEU A 194 22.69 -12.65 -32.76
N THR A 195 21.46 -12.68 -33.28
CA THR A 195 21.11 -13.45 -34.49
C THR A 195 21.85 -12.92 -35.72
N LYS A 196 22.00 -11.60 -35.87
CA LYS A 196 22.80 -10.99 -36.94
C LYS A 196 24.29 -11.32 -36.79
N ARG A 197 24.79 -11.39 -35.55
CA ARG A 197 26.19 -11.75 -35.26
C ARG A 197 26.49 -13.22 -35.57
N PHE A 198 25.53 -14.11 -35.34
CA PHE A 198 25.66 -15.57 -35.52
C PHE A 198 24.56 -16.14 -36.44
N PRO A 199 24.54 -15.80 -37.73
CA PRO A 199 23.44 -16.14 -38.63
C PRO A 199 23.27 -17.66 -38.87
N ASN A 200 24.36 -18.43 -38.73
CA ASN A 200 24.37 -19.87 -38.98
C ASN A 200 24.38 -20.71 -37.69
N ASP A 201 24.32 -20.07 -36.52
CA ASP A 201 24.36 -20.76 -35.22
C ASP A 201 23.24 -20.27 -34.29
N PRO A 202 21.98 -20.64 -34.59
CA PRO A 202 20.85 -20.28 -33.75
C PRO A 202 20.93 -20.92 -32.36
N ALA A 203 21.60 -22.06 -32.22
CA ALA A 203 21.77 -22.73 -30.92
C ALA A 203 22.63 -21.88 -29.98
N ARG A 204 23.71 -21.29 -30.49
CA ARG A 204 24.52 -20.34 -29.73
C ARG A 204 23.73 -19.11 -29.32
N VAL A 205 22.91 -18.54 -30.21
CA VAL A 205 22.05 -17.38 -29.86
C VAL A 205 21.10 -17.72 -28.72
N GLU A 206 20.41 -18.87 -28.78
CA GLU A 206 19.48 -19.27 -27.72
C GLU A 206 20.19 -19.59 -26.39
N SER A 207 21.48 -19.95 -26.41
CA SER A 207 22.26 -20.22 -25.18
C SER A 207 22.43 -18.99 -24.27
N TYR A 208 22.38 -17.78 -24.83
CA TYR A 208 22.43 -16.54 -24.06
C TYR A 208 21.14 -16.26 -23.29
N PHE A 209 20.04 -16.97 -23.57
CA PHE A 209 18.74 -16.68 -23.00
C PHE A 209 18.20 -17.85 -22.18
N SER A 210 17.91 -17.60 -20.90
CA SER A 210 17.17 -18.56 -20.09
C SER A 210 15.70 -18.61 -20.53
N ARG A 211 15.14 -19.81 -20.61
CA ARG A 211 13.73 -20.03 -20.97
C ARG A 211 12.77 -19.58 -19.88
N PHE A 212 11.64 -19.00 -20.28
CA PHE A 212 10.53 -18.72 -19.39
C PHE A 212 9.78 -20.01 -19.02
N ALA A 213 9.43 -20.16 -17.75
CA ALA A 213 8.75 -21.35 -17.28
C ALA A 213 7.32 -21.28 -17.80
N LYS A 214 6.87 -22.33 -18.50
CA LYS A 214 5.48 -22.41 -18.93
C LYS A 214 4.58 -22.50 -17.68
N PRO A 215 3.49 -21.73 -17.59
CA PRO A 215 2.55 -21.89 -16.50
C PRO A 215 2.07 -23.35 -16.47
N ARG A 216 2.19 -24.01 -15.32
CA ARG A 216 1.63 -25.35 -15.14
C ARG A 216 0.11 -25.22 -15.27
N LYS A 217 -0.50 -25.86 -16.28
CA LYS A 217 -1.95 -26.06 -16.30
C LYS A 217 -2.33 -26.73 -14.98
N LYS A 218 -3.05 -26.02 -14.10
CA LYS A 218 -3.79 -26.65 -13.01
C LYS A 218 -4.71 -27.67 -13.69
N LYS A 219 -4.42 -28.96 -13.51
CA LYS A 219 -5.41 -30.01 -13.75
C LYS A 219 -6.51 -29.77 -12.71
N GLY A 220 -7.60 -29.10 -13.09
CA GLY A 220 -8.86 -29.30 -12.38
C GLY A 220 -9.16 -30.80 -12.49
N GLY A 221 -9.32 -31.54 -11.41
CA GLY A 221 -10.19 -31.17 -10.30
C GLY A 221 -11.60 -31.45 -10.76
N GLU A 222 -11.89 -32.73 -10.98
CA GLU A 222 -13.25 -33.23 -11.13
C GLU A 222 -14.01 -32.82 -9.87
N GLU A 223 -14.97 -31.92 -10.03
CA GLU A 223 -16.06 -31.77 -9.06
C GLU A 223 -16.84 -33.08 -9.08
N LYS A 224 -16.84 -33.76 -7.94
CA LYS A 224 -17.88 -34.70 -7.50
C LYS A 224 -18.31 -34.29 -6.11
#